data_AF-A0A938GZ27-F1
#
_entry.id   AF-A0A938GZ27-F1
#
_cell.length_a   1.000
_cell.length_b   1.000
_cell.length_c   1.000
_cell.angle_alpha   90.00
_cell.angle_beta   90.00
_cell.angle_gamma   90.00
#
_symmetry.space_group_name_H-M   'P 1'
#
loop_
_entity.id
_entity.type
_entity.pdbx_description
1 polymer ?
#
loop_
_entity_poly.entity_id
_entity_poly.type
_entity_poly.pdbx_seq_one_letter_code
_entity_poly.pdbx_strand_id
1 'polypeptide(L)'
;MNIDLAPLQKAIEPLWKQFKVLFEEHHFLTIVCAFFAILMTISFYKFLRNISPALVAFIFLLVFMLLCLHWTLTRTEPEFLTPVIDWIAPFFPTAPTPVPPTPKLKG
;
A
#
# COMPACT_ATOMS: atom_id res chain seq x y z
N MET A 1 -31.31 -46.77 -2.48
CA MET A 1 -30.79 -46.30 -1.19
C MET A 1 -30.85 -44.78 -1.22
N ASN A 2 -31.90 -44.20 -0.64
CA ASN A 2 -32.15 -42.76 -0.67
C ASN A 2 -31.30 -42.15 0.45
N ILE A 3 -30.16 -41.54 0.11
CA ILE A 3 -29.28 -40.93 1.11
C ILE A 3 -29.98 -39.66 1.59
N ASP A 4 -30.44 -39.68 2.83
CA ASP A 4 -31.10 -38.54 3.46
C ASP A 4 -30.05 -37.45 3.74
N LEU A 5 -29.94 -36.50 2.81
CA LEU A 5 -29.00 -35.37 2.84
C LEU A 5 -29.49 -34.20 3.72
N ALA A 6 -30.71 -34.30 4.26
CA ALA A 6 -31.32 -33.30 5.13
C ALA A 6 -30.50 -32.91 6.38
N PRO A 7 -29.87 -33.86 7.14
CA PRO A 7 -29.03 -33.49 8.28
C PRO A 7 -27.75 -32.77 7.85
N LEU A 8 -27.21 -33.09 6.67
CA LEU A 8 -26.03 -32.44 6.12
C LEU A 8 -26.33 -30.98 5.74
N GLN A 9 -27.48 -30.73 5.10
CA GLN A 9 -27.91 -29.37 4.73
C GLN A 9 -28.11 -28.48 5.96
N LYS A 10 -28.75 -28.99 7.02
CA LYS A 10 -28.95 -28.24 8.27
C LYS A 10 -27.64 -27.86 8.96
N ALA A 11 -26.59 -28.66 8.81
CA ALA A 11 -25.26 -28.35 9.34
C ALA A 11 -24.48 -27.35 8.46
N ILE A 12 -24.77 -27.30 7.16
CA ILE A 12 -24.13 -26.40 6.19
C ILE A 12 -24.74 -24.99 6.23
N GLU A 13 -26.03 -24.85 6.49
CA GLU A 13 -26.73 -23.55 6.60
C GLU A 13 -26.07 -22.52 7.55
N PRO A 14 -25.73 -22.87 8.81
CA PRO A 14 -25.08 -21.91 9.71
C PRO A 14 -23.68 -21.52 9.22
N LEU A 15 -22.94 -22.47 8.64
CA LEU A 15 -21.60 -22.25 8.11
C LEU A 15 -21.63 -21.34 6.87
N TRP A 16 -22.64 -21.48 6.03
CA TRP A 16 -22.87 -20.64 4.85
C TRP A 16 -23.27 -19.21 5.21
N LYS A 17 -24.06 -19.04 6.29
CA LYS A 17 -24.40 -17.72 6.82
C LYS A 17 -23.16 -17.01 7.38
N GLN A 18 -22.34 -17.71 8.16
CA GLN A 18 -21.08 -17.15 8.68
C GLN A 18 -20.12 -16.76 7.55
N PHE A 19 -20.02 -17.60 6.51
CA PHE A 19 -19.19 -17.29 5.34
C PHE A 19 -19.65 -16.04 4.59
N LYS A 20 -20.98 -15.88 4.41
CA LYS A 20 -21.54 -14.68 3.75
C LYS A 20 -21.30 -13.41 4.55
N VAL A 21 -21.53 -13.45 5.87
CA VAL A 21 -21.26 -12.29 6.75
C VAL A 21 -19.78 -11.90 6.69
N LEU A 22 -18.87 -12.89 6.65
CA LEU A 22 -17.43 -12.64 6.52
C LEU A 22 -17.08 -11.95 5.19
N PHE A 23 -17.75 -12.32 4.09
CA PHE A 23 -17.52 -11.75 2.76
C PHE A 23 -18.23 -10.41 2.50
N GLU A 24 -19.32 -10.14 3.22
CA GLU A 24 -20.17 -8.96 3.07
C GLU A 24 -19.54 -7.72 3.73
N GLU A 25 -18.79 -7.91 4.82
CA GLU A 25 -17.93 -6.87 5.35
C GLU A 25 -16.61 -6.80 4.55
N HIS A 26 -16.31 -5.63 3.97
CA HIS A 26 -15.09 -5.31 3.21
C HIS A 26 -13.76 -5.68 3.90
N HIS A 27 -13.82 -6.08 5.17
CA HIS A 27 -12.72 -6.62 5.97
C HIS A 27 -12.11 -7.90 5.39
N PHE A 28 -12.89 -8.84 4.84
CA PHE A 28 -12.28 -10.07 4.30
C PHE A 28 -11.47 -9.82 3.04
N LEU A 29 -12.00 -9.02 2.11
CA LEU A 29 -11.29 -8.68 0.87
C LEU A 29 -10.00 -7.90 1.19
N THR A 30 -10.04 -6.96 2.13
CA THR A 30 -8.85 -6.21 2.55
C THR A 30 -7.82 -7.11 3.23
N ILE A 31 -8.23 -8.06 4.08
CA ILE A 31 -7.34 -9.05 4.69
C ILE A 31 -6.68 -9.94 3.62
N VAL A 32 -7.46 -10.47 2.67
CA VAL A 32 -6.92 -11.30 1.58
C VAL A 32 -5.98 -10.50 0.68
N CYS A 33 -6.36 -9.26 0.33
CA CYS A 33 -5.52 -8.35 -0.45
C CYS A 33 -4.20 -8.06 0.27
N ALA A 34 -4.24 -7.75 1.57
CA ALA A 34 -3.06 -7.51 2.39
C ALA A 34 -2.17 -8.76 2.46
N PHE A 35 -2.76 -9.94 2.64
CA PHE A 35 -2.04 -11.21 2.63
C PHE A 35 -1.31 -11.45 1.30
N PHE A 36 -2.00 -11.25 0.17
CA PHE A 36 -1.39 -11.37 -1.16
C PHE A 36 -0.31 -10.32 -1.41
N ALA A 37 -0.52 -9.07 -0.97
CA ALA A 37 0.49 -8.03 -1.09
C ALA A 37 1.77 -8.41 -0.33
N ILE A 38 1.65 -8.91 0.90
CA ILE A 38 2.79 -9.38 1.70
C ILE A 38 3.49 -10.55 1.00
N LEU A 39 2.76 -11.56 0.55
CA LEU A 39 3.33 -12.70 -0.17
C LEU A 39 4.05 -12.27 -1.45
N MET A 40 3.47 -11.33 -2.21
CA MET A 40 4.06 -10.78 -3.41
C MET A 40 5.36 -10.04 -3.10
N THR A 41 5.38 -9.18 -2.08
CA THR A 41 6.57 -8.45 -1.64
C THR A 41 7.68 -9.40 -1.19
N ILE A 42 7.37 -10.42 -0.38
CA ILE A 42 8.35 -11.42 0.06
C ILE A 42 8.90 -12.21 -1.13
N SER A 43 8.03 -12.60 -2.06
CA SER A 43 8.44 -13.35 -3.26
C SER A 43 9.34 -12.53 -4.15
N PHE A 44 9.02 -11.25 -4.36
CA PHE A 44 9.82 -10.32 -5.13
C PHE A 44 11.18 -10.07 -4.48
N TYR A 45 11.21 -9.89 -3.15
CA TYR A 45 12.46 -9.77 -2.40
C TYR A 45 13.33 -11.03 -2.53
N LYS A 46 12.75 -12.23 -2.37
CA LYS A 46 13.45 -13.51 -2.56
C LYS A 46 14.00 -13.64 -3.98
N PHE A 47 13.21 -13.26 -4.99
CA PHE A 47 13.60 -13.30 -6.39
C PHE A 47 14.80 -12.38 -6.67
N LEU A 48 14.73 -11.12 -6.27
CA LEU A 48 15.82 -10.16 -6.46
C LEU A 48 17.09 -10.57 -5.71
N ARG A 49 16.95 -11.08 -4.48
CA ARG A 49 18.08 -11.56 -3.66
C ARG A 49 18.79 -12.75 -4.30
N ASN A 50 18.05 -13.62 -4.99
CA ASN A 50 18.62 -14.78 -5.67
C ASN A 50 19.54 -14.39 -6.85
N ILE A 51 19.27 -13.26 -7.51
CA ILE A 51 20.10 -12.75 -8.62
C ILE A 51 21.34 -12.07 -8.06
N SER A 52 21.16 -11.04 -7.23
CA SER A 52 22.26 -10.48 -6.46
C SER A 52 21.75 -9.72 -5.24
N PRO A 53 22.32 -9.96 -4.05
CA PRO A 53 21.92 -9.24 -2.85
C PRO A 53 22.26 -7.75 -2.93
N ALA A 54 23.30 -7.37 -3.69
CA ALA A 54 23.69 -5.98 -3.89
C ALA A 54 22.63 -5.18 -4.67
N LEU A 55 22.00 -5.79 -5.67
CA LEU A 55 20.96 -5.13 -6.48
C LEU A 55 19.70 -4.85 -5.67
N VAL A 56 19.36 -5.71 -4.70
CA VAL A 56 18.26 -5.46 -3.76
C VAL A 56 18.51 -4.19 -2.94
N ALA A 57 19.71 -4.06 -2.37
CA ALA A 57 20.09 -2.88 -1.60
C ALA A 57 20.10 -1.61 -2.47
N PHE A 58 20.59 -1.71 -3.71
CA PHE A 58 20.60 -0.60 -4.65
C PHE A 58 19.17 -0.12 -5.01
N ILE A 59 18.26 -1.05 -5.33
CA ILE A 59 16.86 -0.72 -5.62
C ILE A 59 16.19 -0.11 -4.40
N PHE A 60 16.41 -0.68 -3.21
CA PHE A 60 15.84 -0.16 -1.98
C PHE A 60 16.30 1.28 -1.71
N LEU A 61 17.59 1.56 -1.89
CA LEU A 61 18.15 2.92 -1.77
C LEU A 61 17.53 3.87 -2.81
N LEU A 62 17.38 3.42 -4.06
CA LEU A 62 16.77 4.21 -5.13
C LEU A 62 15.31 4.55 -4.82
N VAL A 63 14.51 3.58 -4.36
CA VAL A 63 13.12 3.80 -3.94
C VAL A 63 13.07 4.76 -2.75
N PHE A 64 13.96 4.60 -1.77
CA PHE A 64 14.05 5.50 -0.62
C PHE A 64 14.38 6.94 -1.04
N MET A 65 15.33 7.14 -1.98
CA MET A 65 15.64 8.46 -2.53
C MET A 65 14.43 9.06 -3.25
N LEU A 66 13.72 8.29 -4.07
CA LEU A 66 12.51 8.74 -4.75
C LEU A 66 11.40 9.12 -3.75
N LEU A 67 11.26 8.38 -2.65
CA LEU A 67 10.33 8.74 -1.56
C LEU A 67 10.74 10.04 -0.87
N CYS A 68 12.02 10.22 -0.54
CA CYS A 68 12.51 11.47 0.05
C CYS A 68 12.27 12.66 -0.89
N LEU A 69 12.54 12.51 -2.18
CA LEU A 69 12.26 13.53 -3.18
C LEU A 69 10.74 13.78 -3.29
N HIS A 70 9.93 12.73 -3.31
CA HIS A 70 8.47 12.87 -3.33
C HIS A 70 7.98 13.65 -2.12
N TRP A 71 8.40 13.28 -0.92
CA TRP A 71 8.03 13.93 0.34
C TRP A 71 8.47 15.39 0.40
N THR A 72 9.71 15.70 0.02
CA THR A 72 10.20 17.09 -0.02
C THR A 72 9.44 17.97 -1.01
N LEU A 73 9.00 17.41 -2.15
CA LEU A 73 8.26 18.15 -3.17
C LEU A 73 6.76 18.31 -2.86
N THR A 74 6.11 17.27 -2.32
CA THR A 74 4.64 17.28 -2.09
C THR A 74 4.24 17.60 -0.65
N ARG A 75 5.19 17.68 0.29
CA ARG A 75 4.95 17.90 1.73
C ARG A 75 3.88 16.98 2.31
N THR A 76 3.77 15.75 1.80
CA THR A 76 2.86 14.69 2.30
C THR A 76 3.51 13.82 3.39
N GLU A 77 4.43 14.41 4.12
CA GLU A 77 5.29 13.73 5.09
C GLU A 77 4.49 13.32 6.33
N PRO A 78 4.74 12.13 6.92
CA PRO A 78 4.18 11.81 8.23
C PRO A 78 4.87 12.63 9.32
N GLU A 79 4.13 13.10 10.32
CA GLU A 79 4.60 14.02 11.37
C GLU A 79 5.88 13.58 12.11
N PHE A 80 6.14 12.27 12.16
CA PHE A 80 7.35 11.71 12.77
C PHE A 80 8.60 11.87 11.89
N LEU A 81 8.47 11.85 10.56
CA LEU A 81 9.60 11.94 9.64
C LEU A 81 9.93 13.38 9.22
N THR A 82 9.05 14.34 9.54
CA THR A 82 9.25 15.76 9.27
C THR A 82 10.63 16.30 9.68
N PRO A 83 11.16 16.05 10.90
CA PRO A 83 12.48 16.59 11.27
C PRO A 83 13.62 16.00 10.44
N VAL A 84 13.51 14.75 10.00
CA VAL A 84 14.52 14.10 9.16
C VAL A 84 14.45 14.65 7.74
N ILE A 85 13.23 14.79 7.20
CA ILE A 85 13.02 15.29 5.85
C ILE A 85 13.41 16.77 5.76
N ASP A 86 13.14 17.60 6.78
CA ASP A 86 13.58 19.00 6.81
C ASP A 86 15.10 19.15 6.89
N TRP A 87 15.81 18.23 7.55
CA TRP A 87 17.28 18.20 7.55
C TRP A 87 17.85 17.84 6.17
N ILE A 88 17.15 17.00 5.43
CA ILE A 88 17.54 16.52 4.10
C ILE A 88 17.06 17.48 2.98
N ALA A 89 15.96 18.19 3.19
CA ALA A 89 15.33 19.14 2.26
C ALA A 89 16.31 20.12 1.58
N PRO A 90 17.31 20.72 2.24
CA PRO A 90 18.25 21.62 1.57
C PRO A 90 19.11 20.97 0.48
N PHE A 91 19.19 19.64 0.44
CA PHE A 91 19.92 18.89 -0.61
C PHE A 91 19.06 18.59 -1.84
N PHE A 92 17.75 18.87 -1.79
CA PHE A 92 16.80 18.57 -2.85
C PHE A 92 16.28 19.86 -3.50
N PRO A 93 15.94 19.83 -4.81
CA PRO A 93 15.43 21.01 -5.50
C PRO A 93 14.08 21.44 -4.92
N THR A 94 13.94 22.73 -4.64
CA THR A 94 12.69 23.30 -4.14
C THR A 94 11.61 23.20 -5.23
N ALA A 95 10.41 22.75 -4.86
CA ALA A 95 9.28 22.76 -5.77
C ALA A 95 9.04 24.19 -6.30
N PRO A 96 8.76 24.37 -7.60
CA PRO A 96 8.41 25.68 -8.14
C PRO A 96 7.20 26.25 -7.38
N THR A 97 7.37 27.44 -6.79
CA THR A 97 6.27 28.15 -6.15
C THR A 97 5.11 28.30 -7.13
N PRO A 98 3.87 27.90 -6.78
CA PRO A 98 2.71 28.13 -7.63
C PRO A 98 2.62 29.62 -7.95
N VAL A 99 2.56 29.96 -9.24
CA VAL A 99 2.39 31.34 -9.68
C VAL A 99 1.09 31.88 -9.08
N PRO A 100 1.09 33.01 -8.36
CA PRO A 100 -0.12 33.57 -7.79
C PRO A 100 -1.16 33.81 -8.89
N PRO A 101 -2.46 33.55 -8.63
CA PRO A 101 -3.49 33.72 -9.65
C PRO A 101 -3.49 35.17 -10.12
N THR A 102 -3.38 35.36 -11.44
CA THR A 102 -3.42 36.66 -12.10
C THR A 102 -4.66 37.43 -11.63
N PRO A 103 -4.53 38.72 -11.23
CA PRO A 103 -5.68 39.54 -10.87
C PRO A 103 -6.65 39.53 -12.05
N LYS A 104 -7.88 39.05 -11.83
CA LYS A 104 -8.92 39.14 -12.86
C LYS A 104 -9.12 40.62 -13.16
N LEU A 105 -8.71 41.04 -14.36
CA LEU A 105 -9.05 42.33 -14.93
C LEU A 105 -10.57 42.44 -14.91
N LYS A 106 -11.08 43.27 -14.00
CA LYS A 106 -12.48 43.63 -13.88
C LYS A 106 -12.79 44.51 -15.09
N GLY A 107 -13.43 43.92 -16.10
CA GLY A 107 -14.00 44.65 -17.23
C GLY A 107 -15.20 45.48 -16.85
#